data_AF-A0A813A844-F1
#
_entry.id   AF-A0A813A844-F1
#
_cell.length_a   1.000
_cell.length_b   1.000
_cell.length_c   1.000
_cell.angle_alpha   90.00
_cell.angle_beta   90.00
_cell.angle_gamma   90.00
#
_symmetry.space_group_name_H-M   'P 1'
#
loop_
_entity.id
_entity.type
_entity.pdbx_description
1 polymer ?
#
loop_
_entity_poly.entity_id
_entity_poly.type
_entity_poly.pdbx_seq_one_letter_code
_entity_poly.pdbx_strand_id
1 'polypeptide(L)'
;MAFSAEPVRNLGGRGCWFEIRVDVFAGGEMCLMGLGFTATDPETLVNESEAEEAPALPGCAGHIPNSFVVGYGRSLYWNGERIEIEPIFAKLKPAQTFTVGALANLDGGLELYINRRLVYTFSPEANVKRPIEVDAPLWAVVDCSGGLKKASLIPDSILPTPEEAALGEEEKALGAGTAAEDGEPNPDETGDAA
;
A
#
# COMPACT_ATOMS: atom_id res chain seq x y z
N MET A 1 -1.66 -13.51 1.93
CA MET A 1 -1.94 -12.73 3.15
C MET A 1 -0.94 -13.02 4.26
N ALA A 2 -0.55 -11.99 5.00
CA ALA A 2 0.31 -12.02 6.18
C ALA A 2 -0.17 -10.97 7.19
N PHE A 3 0.07 -11.22 8.48
CA PHE A 3 -0.30 -10.35 9.60
C PHE A 3 0.92 -9.96 10.42
N SER A 4 0.86 -8.83 11.14
CA SER A 4 1.75 -8.65 12.29
C SER A 4 1.42 -9.69 13.35
N ALA A 5 2.44 -10.20 14.05
CA ALA A 5 2.24 -11.12 15.17
C ALA A 5 1.58 -10.41 16.36
N GLU A 6 2.02 -9.20 16.64
CA GLU A 6 1.49 -8.35 17.71
C GLU A 6 0.64 -7.21 17.14
N PRO A 7 -0.28 -6.63 17.94
CA PRO A 7 -0.95 -5.39 17.57
C PRO A 7 0.05 -4.28 17.25
N VAL A 8 -0.26 -3.48 16.22
CA VAL A 8 0.50 -2.31 15.83
C VAL A 8 0.43 -1.29 16.95
N ARG A 9 1.60 -0.77 17.34
CA ARG A 9 1.70 0.26 18.37
C ARG A 9 0.97 1.54 17.94
N ASN A 10 0.05 2.01 18.76
CA ASN A 10 -0.52 3.35 18.64
C ASN A 10 0.58 4.39 18.94
N LEU A 11 0.78 5.35 18.04
CA LEU A 11 1.82 6.37 18.09
C LEU A 11 1.49 7.56 19.01
N GLY A 12 0.61 7.37 20.00
CA GLY A 12 0.35 8.32 21.07
C GLY A 12 -0.22 9.64 20.56
N GLY A 13 -1.44 9.61 20.02
CA GLY A 13 -2.10 10.79 19.44
C GLY A 13 -1.86 10.98 17.95
N ARG A 14 -1.41 9.95 17.24
CA ARG A 14 -1.29 9.96 15.77
C ARG A 14 -1.92 8.74 15.10
N GLY A 15 -2.48 7.81 15.87
CA GLY A 15 -3.06 6.56 15.37
C GLY A 15 -2.05 5.43 15.24
N CYS A 16 -2.38 4.39 14.47
CA CYS A 16 -1.57 3.18 14.31
C CYS A 16 -0.85 3.18 12.96
N TRP A 17 0.47 2.99 12.96
CA TRP A 17 1.32 3.06 11.77
C TRP A 17 2.19 1.82 11.64
N PHE A 18 2.29 1.31 10.41
CA PHE A 18 3.35 0.39 10.04
C PHE A 18 3.82 0.68 8.61
N GLU A 19 5.08 0.32 8.35
CA GLU A 19 5.70 0.47 7.03
C GLU A 19 6.48 -0.79 6.69
N ILE A 20 6.39 -1.21 5.44
CA ILE A 20 7.20 -2.29 4.90
C ILE A 20 8.09 -1.76 3.77
N ARG A 21 9.29 -2.34 3.68
CA ARG A 21 10.13 -2.25 2.49
C ARG A 21 9.77 -3.41 1.58
N VAL A 22 9.44 -3.11 0.34
CA VAL A 22 9.22 -4.09 -0.72
C VAL A 22 10.47 -4.16 -1.58
N ASP A 23 11.19 -5.28 -1.55
CA ASP A 23 12.42 -5.47 -2.32
C ASP A 23 12.12 -6.02 -3.73
N VAL A 24 11.18 -6.96 -3.81
CA VAL A 24 10.84 -7.63 -5.07
C VAL A 24 9.34 -7.67 -5.23
N PHE A 25 8.86 -6.86 -6.16
CA PHE A 25 7.46 -6.76 -6.56
C PHE A 25 7.31 -7.10 -8.03
N ALA A 26 6.66 -8.24 -8.30
CA ALA A 26 6.16 -8.59 -9.62
C ALA A 26 4.84 -7.83 -9.82
N GLY A 27 4.95 -6.51 -9.96
CA GLY A 27 3.83 -5.59 -10.18
C GLY A 27 3.23 -5.69 -11.58
N GLY A 28 2.21 -4.88 -11.83
CA GLY A 28 1.44 -4.82 -13.08
C GLY A 28 -0.01 -4.43 -12.81
N GLU A 29 -0.80 -4.23 -13.86
CA GLU A 29 -2.23 -3.84 -13.76
C GLU A 29 -3.07 -4.83 -12.95
N MET A 30 -2.67 -6.10 -12.94
CA MET A 30 -3.30 -7.19 -12.18
C MET A 30 -2.71 -7.38 -10.77
N CYS A 31 -1.85 -6.48 -10.29
CA CYS A 31 -1.24 -6.69 -8.98
C CYS A 31 -2.23 -6.46 -7.84
N LEU A 32 -2.47 -7.52 -7.07
CA LEU A 32 -3.46 -7.56 -6.00
C LEU A 32 -2.81 -7.33 -4.62
N MET A 33 -1.93 -6.34 -4.50
CA MET A 33 -1.42 -5.92 -3.19
C MET A 33 -2.48 -5.11 -2.46
N GLY A 34 -2.79 -5.51 -1.24
CA GLY A 34 -3.64 -4.83 -0.28
C GLY A 34 -2.86 -4.58 1.01
N LEU A 35 -3.02 -3.39 1.57
CA LEU A 35 -2.39 -2.98 2.82
C LEU A 35 -3.42 -2.34 3.75
N GLY A 36 -3.30 -2.60 5.04
CA GLY A 36 -4.15 -1.95 6.03
C GLY A 36 -4.17 -2.68 7.34
N PHE A 37 -5.33 -2.71 7.99
CA PHE A 37 -5.48 -3.19 9.35
C PHE A 37 -6.65 -4.16 9.48
N THR A 38 -6.61 -4.98 10.51
CA THR A 38 -7.77 -5.69 11.02
C THR A 38 -7.85 -5.55 12.53
N ALA A 39 -9.05 -5.43 13.08
CA ALA A 39 -9.31 -5.57 14.52
C ALA A 39 -9.66 -7.02 14.91
N THR A 40 -9.66 -7.94 13.95
CA THR A 40 -9.79 -9.37 14.22
C THR A 40 -8.42 -9.94 14.54
N ASP A 41 -8.30 -10.55 15.71
CA ASP A 41 -7.08 -11.21 16.15
C ASP A 41 -6.70 -12.35 15.16
N PRO A 42 -5.53 -12.26 14.49
CA PRO A 42 -5.07 -13.27 13.56
C PRO A 42 -4.96 -14.67 14.18
N GLU A 43 -4.70 -14.81 15.48
CA GLU A 43 -4.64 -16.13 16.12
C GLU A 43 -5.98 -16.86 16.06
N THR A 44 -7.10 -16.11 16.05
CA THR A 44 -8.44 -16.68 15.91
C THR A 44 -8.72 -17.18 14.49
N LEU A 45 -7.97 -16.69 13.49
CA LEU A 45 -8.09 -17.07 12.08
C LEU A 45 -7.18 -18.25 11.71
N VAL A 46 -6.12 -18.48 12.48
CA VAL A 46 -5.06 -19.47 12.21
C VAL A 46 -5.16 -20.66 13.16
N ASN A 47 -6.21 -20.78 13.97
CA ASN A 47 -6.27 -21.76 15.04
C ASN A 47 -6.23 -23.22 14.51
N GLU A 48 -5.02 -23.77 14.45
CA GLU A 48 -4.66 -25.16 14.11
C GLU A 48 -4.86 -26.10 15.33
N SER A 49 -5.60 -25.70 16.36
CA SER A 49 -5.81 -26.53 17.55
C SER A 49 -7.03 -27.44 17.41
N GLU A 50 -6.80 -28.65 16.88
CA GLU A 50 -7.60 -29.88 17.10
C GLU A 50 -9.14 -29.82 16.93
N ALA A 51 -9.72 -28.76 16.38
CA ALA A 51 -11.11 -28.71 15.96
C ALA A 51 -11.19 -29.17 14.50
N GLU A 52 -12.04 -30.17 14.21
CA GLU A 52 -12.27 -30.69 12.84
C GLU A 52 -12.74 -29.62 11.83
N GLU A 53 -13.02 -28.39 12.27
CA GLU A 53 -13.61 -27.30 11.47
C GLU A 53 -12.99 -25.92 11.77
N ALA A 54 -11.67 -25.79 11.93
CA ALA A 54 -11.05 -24.46 11.93
C ALA A 54 -11.42 -23.73 10.62
N PRO A 55 -12.01 -22.51 10.67
CA PRO A 55 -12.44 -21.83 9.46
C PRO A 55 -11.21 -21.51 8.60
N ALA A 56 -11.26 -21.91 7.33
CA ALA A 56 -10.19 -21.61 6.39
C ALA A 56 -9.95 -20.09 6.33
N LEU A 57 -8.67 -19.68 6.34
CA LEU A 57 -8.29 -18.29 6.11
C LEU A 57 -9.00 -17.76 4.85
N PRO A 58 -9.68 -16.60 4.94
CA PRO A 58 -10.31 -16.01 3.77
C PRO A 58 -9.28 -15.78 2.66
N GLY A 59 -9.67 -16.03 1.40
CA GLY A 59 -8.77 -15.88 0.24
C GLY A 59 -8.35 -14.44 -0.07
N CYS A 60 -8.90 -13.46 0.67
CA CYS A 60 -8.60 -12.03 0.55
C CYS A 60 -8.77 -11.39 1.94
N ALA A 61 -7.83 -10.52 2.34
CA ALA A 61 -7.93 -9.84 3.64
C ALA A 61 -9.19 -8.98 3.78
N GLY A 62 -9.73 -8.46 2.67
CA GLY A 62 -10.96 -7.68 2.67
C GLY A 62 -12.21 -8.45 3.11
N HIS A 63 -12.13 -9.79 3.17
CA HIS A 63 -13.21 -10.65 3.67
C HIS A 63 -13.05 -11.02 5.15
N ILE A 64 -11.99 -10.56 5.81
CA ILE A 64 -11.84 -10.73 7.25
C ILE A 64 -12.81 -9.77 7.94
N PRO A 65 -13.56 -10.22 8.96
CA PRO A 65 -14.36 -9.33 9.79
C PRO A 65 -13.51 -8.17 10.35
N ASN A 66 -14.10 -6.98 10.45
CA ASN A 66 -13.40 -5.80 11.01
C ASN A 66 -12.04 -5.50 10.33
N SER A 67 -11.98 -5.68 9.00
CA SER A 67 -10.78 -5.39 8.20
C SER A 67 -10.97 -4.12 7.36
N PHE A 68 -9.87 -3.39 7.21
CA PHE A 68 -9.79 -2.11 6.52
C PHE A 68 -8.55 -2.13 5.64
N VAL A 69 -8.72 -2.54 4.39
CA VAL A 69 -7.59 -2.87 3.50
C VAL A 69 -7.77 -2.19 2.16
N VAL A 70 -6.77 -1.42 1.75
CA VAL A 70 -6.77 -0.69 0.48
C VAL A 70 -5.77 -1.28 -0.50
N GLY A 71 -6.15 -1.35 -1.78
CA GLY A 71 -5.28 -1.81 -2.86
C GLY A 71 -6.03 -2.64 -3.90
N TYR A 72 -5.54 -3.84 -4.20
CA TYR A 72 -6.18 -4.81 -5.10
C TYR A 72 -6.55 -4.26 -6.48
N GLY A 73 -5.63 -3.53 -7.10
CA GLY A 73 -5.86 -2.86 -8.38
C GLY A 73 -6.74 -1.62 -8.25
N ARG A 74 -7.99 -1.74 -7.77
CA ARG A 74 -9.00 -0.67 -7.72
C ARG A 74 -9.99 -0.83 -6.57
N SER A 75 -9.56 -1.36 -5.42
CA SER A 75 -10.48 -1.70 -4.33
C SER A 75 -10.00 -1.21 -2.97
N LEU A 76 -10.91 -0.60 -2.23
CA LEU A 76 -10.86 -0.52 -0.77
C LEU A 76 -11.87 -1.53 -0.23
N TYR A 77 -11.48 -2.31 0.78
CA TYR A 77 -12.41 -3.08 1.58
C TYR A 77 -12.54 -2.44 2.95
N TRP A 78 -13.78 -2.11 3.32
CA TRP A 78 -14.11 -1.51 4.61
C TRP A 78 -15.16 -2.37 5.31
N ASN A 79 -14.71 -3.20 6.26
CA ASN A 79 -15.55 -4.18 6.96
C ASN A 79 -16.35 -5.10 6.02
N GLY A 80 -15.68 -5.67 5.03
CA GLY A 80 -16.30 -6.59 4.05
C GLY A 80 -16.98 -5.90 2.87
N GLU A 81 -17.23 -4.59 2.94
CA GLU A 81 -17.76 -3.83 1.81
C GLU A 81 -16.65 -3.40 0.86
N ARG A 82 -16.77 -3.77 -0.41
CA ARG A 82 -15.86 -3.31 -1.47
C ARG A 82 -16.31 -1.94 -1.99
N ILE A 83 -15.39 -0.99 -1.95
CA ILE A 83 -15.50 0.34 -2.55
C ILE A 83 -14.51 0.42 -3.70
N GLU A 84 -14.96 0.84 -4.88
CA GLU A 84 -14.07 1.04 -6.01
C GLU A 84 -13.29 2.35 -5.87
N ILE A 85 -11.99 2.30 -6.17
CA ILE A 85 -11.07 3.43 -6.07
C ILE A 85 -10.11 3.48 -7.25
N GLU A 86 -9.38 4.59 -7.38
CA GLU A 86 -8.29 4.69 -8.35
C GLU A 86 -7.11 3.75 -8.01
N PRO A 87 -6.33 3.33 -9.03
CA PRO A 87 -5.34 2.29 -8.84
C PRO A 87 -4.06 2.84 -8.21
N ILE A 88 -3.95 2.70 -6.88
CA ILE A 88 -2.88 3.29 -6.07
C ILE A 88 -1.48 2.82 -6.49
N PHE A 89 -1.35 1.56 -6.91
CA PHE A 89 -0.08 0.96 -7.29
C PHE A 89 0.25 1.04 -8.80
N ALA A 90 -0.62 1.65 -9.63
CA ALA A 90 -0.45 1.65 -11.10
C ALA A 90 0.85 2.31 -11.58
N LYS A 91 1.43 3.21 -10.80
CA LYS A 91 2.67 3.93 -11.16
C LYS A 91 3.94 3.21 -10.73
N LEU A 92 3.84 2.11 -9.99
CA LEU A 92 5.00 1.36 -9.55
C LEU A 92 5.60 0.56 -10.71
N LYS A 93 6.91 0.73 -10.94
CA LYS A 93 7.63 -0.05 -11.94
C LYS A 93 7.91 -1.47 -11.38
N PRO A 94 7.75 -2.53 -12.19
CA PRO A 94 8.16 -3.87 -11.80
C PRO A 94 9.63 -3.92 -11.34
N ALA A 95 9.94 -4.79 -10.38
CA ALA A 95 11.28 -4.99 -9.81
C ALA A 95 11.95 -3.75 -9.18
N GLN A 96 11.21 -2.66 -8.98
CA GLN A 96 11.67 -1.51 -8.21
C GLN A 96 11.48 -1.78 -6.71
N THR A 97 12.49 -1.43 -5.91
CA THR A 97 12.35 -1.34 -4.45
C THR A 97 11.59 -0.07 -4.07
N PHE A 98 10.62 -0.19 -3.17
CA PHE A 98 9.87 0.93 -2.62
C PHE A 98 9.49 0.67 -1.16
N THR A 99 9.13 1.71 -0.42
CA THR A 99 8.44 1.55 0.87
C THR A 99 6.96 1.79 0.69
N VAL A 100 6.15 1.07 1.45
CA VAL A 100 4.71 1.33 1.55
C VAL A 100 4.29 1.21 3.01
N GLY A 101 3.53 2.19 3.47
CA GLY A 101 3.02 2.22 4.83
C GLY A 101 1.55 2.59 4.88
N ALA A 102 0.89 2.13 5.94
CA ALA A 102 -0.51 2.42 6.20
C ALA A 102 -0.67 3.06 7.58
N LEU A 103 -1.52 4.08 7.64
CA LEU A 103 -1.89 4.77 8.87
C LEU A 103 -3.39 4.62 9.10
N ALA A 104 -3.78 4.05 10.25
CA ALA A 104 -5.11 4.25 10.80
C ALA A 104 -5.07 5.53 11.65
N ASN A 105 -5.66 6.62 11.18
CA ASN A 105 -5.54 7.94 11.80
C ASN A 105 -6.54 8.12 12.97
N LEU A 106 -6.41 9.22 13.73
CA LEU A 106 -7.26 9.46 14.90
C LEU A 106 -8.75 9.65 14.59
N ASP A 107 -9.09 10.03 13.37
CA ASP A 107 -10.48 10.15 12.90
C ASP A 107 -11.05 8.79 12.47
N GLY A 108 -10.27 7.71 12.65
CA GLY A 108 -10.60 6.36 12.25
C GLY A 108 -10.56 6.13 10.74
N GLY A 109 -9.89 7.02 10.01
CA GLY A 109 -9.62 6.89 8.58
C GLY A 109 -8.40 6.04 8.27
N LEU A 110 -8.21 5.74 6.99
CA LEU A 110 -7.07 4.99 6.47
C LEU A 110 -6.31 5.83 5.46
N GLU A 111 -5.01 5.96 5.67
CA GLU A 111 -4.10 6.62 4.74
C GLU A 111 -3.04 5.62 4.25
N LEU A 112 -2.70 5.69 2.97
CA LEU A 112 -1.64 4.88 2.37
C LEU A 112 -0.54 5.78 1.83
N TYR A 113 0.70 5.38 2.12
CA TYR A 113 1.90 6.08 1.71
C TYR A 113 2.78 5.17 0.87
N ILE A 114 3.37 5.71 -0.19
CA ILE A 114 4.39 5.02 -1.01
C ILE A 114 5.62 5.92 -1.07
N ASN A 115 6.79 5.39 -0.73
CA ASN A 115 8.04 6.15 -0.62
C ASN A 115 7.84 7.45 0.19
N ARG A 116 7.16 7.31 1.34
CA ARG A 116 6.79 8.39 2.28
C ARG A 116 5.80 9.44 1.74
N ARG A 117 5.35 9.33 0.48
CA ARG A 117 4.34 10.24 -0.11
C ARG A 117 2.94 9.72 0.16
N LEU A 118 2.02 10.60 0.54
CA LEU A 118 0.61 10.23 0.71
C LEU A 118 0.00 9.99 -0.67
N VAL A 119 -0.46 8.77 -0.92
CA VAL A 119 -1.03 8.38 -2.23
C VAL A 119 -2.53 8.12 -2.17
N TYR A 120 -3.08 7.93 -0.97
CA TYR A 120 -4.50 7.67 -0.78
C TYR A 120 -4.95 8.00 0.64
N THR A 121 -6.17 8.53 0.77
CA THR A 121 -6.86 8.79 2.04
C THR A 121 -8.30 8.34 1.92
N PHE A 122 -8.79 7.62 2.92
CA PHE A 122 -10.19 7.30 3.09
C PHE A 122 -10.71 7.85 4.42
N SER A 123 -11.78 8.64 4.35
CA SER A 123 -12.51 9.14 5.51
C SER A 123 -13.81 8.35 5.69
N PRO A 124 -14.00 7.65 6.83
CA PRO A 124 -15.24 6.93 7.09
C PRO A 124 -16.44 7.86 7.23
N GLU A 125 -16.26 9.06 7.82
CA GLU A 125 -17.32 10.05 7.98
C GLU A 125 -17.88 10.50 6.63
N ALA A 126 -16.99 10.90 5.70
CA ALA A 126 -17.38 11.32 4.36
C ALA A 126 -18.08 10.21 3.56
N ASN A 127 -17.91 8.95 3.94
CA ASN A 127 -18.45 7.78 3.26
C ASN A 127 -19.54 7.05 4.08
N VAL A 128 -20.00 7.64 5.19
CA VAL A 128 -21.02 7.08 6.09
C VAL A 128 -20.67 5.66 6.55
N LYS A 129 -19.40 5.46 6.92
CA LYS A 129 -18.87 4.19 7.43
C LYS A 129 -18.55 4.30 8.92
N ARG A 130 -18.51 3.14 9.60
CA ARG A 130 -17.97 3.06 10.96
C ARG A 130 -16.46 3.37 10.91
N PRO A 131 -15.95 4.25 11.79
CA PRO A 131 -14.51 4.52 11.88
C PRO A 131 -13.72 3.31 12.41
N ILE A 132 -12.42 3.28 12.11
CA ILE A 132 -11.47 2.37 12.76
C ILE A 132 -11.29 2.81 14.22
N GLU A 133 -11.41 1.87 15.16
CA GLU A 133 -11.17 2.11 16.59
C GLU A 133 -9.66 2.02 16.89
N VAL A 134 -8.94 3.14 16.82
CA VAL A 134 -7.47 3.18 16.97
C VAL A 134 -6.96 3.00 18.42
N ASP A 135 -7.86 3.06 19.40
CA ASP A 135 -7.55 2.78 20.81
C ASP A 135 -7.73 1.29 21.17
N ALA A 136 -8.26 0.50 20.24
CA ALA A 136 -8.34 -0.96 20.35
C ALA A 136 -7.15 -1.63 19.63
N PRO A 137 -6.84 -2.90 19.94
CA PRO A 137 -5.83 -3.66 19.20
C PRO A 137 -6.14 -3.71 17.70
N LEU A 138 -5.14 -3.35 16.89
CA LEU A 138 -5.17 -3.46 15.43
C LEU A 138 -3.94 -4.22 14.95
N TRP A 139 -4.12 -5.21 14.09
CA TRP A 139 -3.04 -5.94 13.46
C TRP A 139 -2.80 -5.41 12.05
N ALA A 140 -1.52 -5.27 11.68
CA ALA A 140 -1.16 -4.94 10.32
C ALA A 140 -1.52 -6.11 9.40
N VAL A 141 -2.06 -5.81 8.23
CA VAL A 141 -2.36 -6.80 7.20
C VAL A 141 -1.67 -6.41 5.90
N VAL A 142 -0.94 -7.38 5.35
CA VAL A 142 -0.40 -7.31 4.00
C VAL A 142 -0.95 -8.49 3.24
N ASP A 143 -1.77 -8.22 2.23
CA ASP A 143 -2.28 -9.26 1.37
C ASP A 143 -1.82 -9.06 -0.06
N CYS A 144 -1.14 -10.07 -0.58
CA CYS A 144 -0.54 -10.01 -1.89
C CYS A 144 -0.78 -11.35 -2.54
N SER A 145 -1.78 -11.42 -3.41
CA SER A 145 -1.94 -12.58 -4.28
C SER A 145 -0.95 -12.48 -5.44
N GLY A 146 0.08 -13.33 -5.43
CA GLY A 146 1.04 -13.54 -6.54
C GLY A 146 2.16 -12.50 -6.73
N GLY A 147 1.93 -11.23 -6.36
CA GLY A 147 2.81 -10.11 -6.72
C GLY A 147 3.97 -9.78 -5.78
N LEU A 148 3.84 -10.04 -4.47
CA LEU A 148 4.88 -9.73 -3.49
C LEU A 148 5.81 -10.93 -3.29
N LYS A 149 7.08 -10.80 -3.69
CA LYS A 149 8.07 -11.89 -3.57
C LYS A 149 8.98 -11.73 -2.35
N LYS A 150 9.29 -10.49 -1.99
CA LYS A 150 10.11 -10.18 -0.82
C LYS A 150 9.74 -8.82 -0.26
N ALA A 151 9.42 -8.81 1.03
CA ALA A 151 9.26 -7.60 1.83
C ALA A 151 9.75 -7.84 3.25
N SER A 152 10.08 -6.75 3.94
CA SER A 152 10.43 -6.72 5.35
C SER A 152 9.69 -5.58 6.03
N LEU A 153 9.19 -5.83 7.23
CA LEU A 153 8.76 -4.76 8.13
C LEU A 153 9.93 -3.80 8.38
N ILE A 154 9.66 -2.50 8.42
CA ILE A 154 10.61 -1.48 8.88
C ILE A 154 10.32 -1.26 10.36
N PRO A 155 11.16 -1.80 11.27
CA PRO A 155 10.95 -1.63 12.70
C PRO A 155 11.04 -0.16 13.07
N ASP A 156 10.18 0.28 13.99
CA ASP A 156 10.16 1.65 14.51
C ASP A 156 10.10 2.73 13.42
N SER A 157 9.49 2.41 12.26
CA SER A 157 9.25 3.39 11.21
C SER A 157 8.50 4.60 11.78
N ILE A 158 8.95 5.79 11.38
CA ILE A 158 8.33 7.05 11.72
C ILE A 158 7.39 7.49 10.59
N LEU A 159 6.24 8.02 10.99
CA LEU A 159 5.32 8.66 10.07
C LEU A 159 6.04 9.71 9.21
N PRO A 160 5.72 9.79 7.90
CA PRO A 160 6.12 10.90 7.05
C PRO A 160 5.74 12.25 7.66
N THR A 161 6.62 13.25 7.49
CA THR A 161 6.26 14.63 7.78
C THR A 161 5.23 15.13 6.76
N PRO A 162 4.47 16.18 7.07
CA PRO A 162 3.55 16.78 6.09
C PRO A 162 4.25 17.22 4.79
N GLU A 163 5.50 17.67 4.86
CA GLU A 163 6.31 18.04 3.70
C GLU A 163 6.61 16.81 2.84
N GLU A 164 7.13 15.73 3.43
CA GLU A 164 7.42 14.48 2.71
C GLU A 164 6.17 13.87 2.07
N ALA A 165 5.03 13.95 2.77
CA ALA A 165 3.75 13.48 2.29
C ALA A 165 3.28 14.23 1.03
N ALA A 166 3.58 15.53 0.94
CA ALA A 166 3.15 16.43 -0.14
C ALA A 166 4.05 16.43 -1.39
N LEU A 167 5.31 15.99 -1.28
CA LEU A 167 6.31 16.00 -2.38
C LEU A 167 5.91 15.17 -3.63
N GLY A 168 4.80 14.42 -3.59
CA GLY A 168 4.27 13.70 -4.75
C GLY A 168 3.66 14.57 -5.85
N GLU A 169 3.35 15.83 -5.58
CA GLU A 169 2.74 16.74 -6.57
C GLU A 169 3.78 17.50 -7.42
N GLU A 170 4.98 17.79 -6.91
CA GLU A 170 5.98 18.61 -7.63
C GLU A 170 6.70 17.85 -8.74
N GLU A 171 6.93 16.53 -8.61
CA GLU A 171 7.44 15.70 -9.71
C GLU A 171 6.44 15.58 -10.88
N LYS A 172 5.15 15.86 -10.62
CA LYS A 172 4.11 15.96 -11.65
C LYS A 172 4.28 17.22 -12.51
N ALA A 173 4.87 18.28 -11.98
CA ALA A 173 5.14 19.54 -12.68
C ALA A 173 6.44 19.50 -13.49
N LEU A 174 7.44 18.70 -13.07
CA LEU A 174 8.71 18.55 -13.78
C LEU A 174 8.71 17.46 -14.87
N GLY A 175 7.60 16.73 -15.05
CA GLY A 175 7.38 15.75 -16.11
C GLY A 175 6.94 16.34 -17.47
N ALA A 176 6.85 17.67 -17.58
CA ALA A 176 6.56 18.38 -18.81
C ALA A 176 7.72 19.31 -19.18
N GLY A 177 8.79 18.75 -19.76
CA GLY A 177 9.83 19.55 -20.41
C GLY A 177 11.24 19.01 -20.22
N THR A 178 11.68 18.21 -21.17
CA THR A 178 12.90 18.44 -21.98
C THR A 178 13.11 17.21 -22.87
N ALA A 179 12.49 17.24 -24.06
CA ALA A 179 13.06 16.55 -25.20
C ALA A 179 14.36 17.31 -25.51
N ALA A 180 15.50 16.78 -25.08
CA ALA A 180 16.78 17.20 -25.62
C ALA A 180 16.90 16.57 -27.01
N GLU A 181 16.87 17.43 -28.03
CA GLU A 181 17.32 17.12 -29.38
C GLU A 181 18.80 16.72 -29.32
N ASP A 182 19.10 15.46 -29.65
CA ASP A 182 20.45 15.07 -30.07
C ASP A 182 20.38 14.63 -31.53
N GLY A 183 20.56 15.61 -32.40
CA GLY A 183 20.67 15.44 -33.84
C GLY A 183 21.72 16.38 -34.41
N GLU A 184 22.98 16.23 -33.99
CA GLU A 184 24.09 16.85 -34.71
C GLU A 184 24.40 16.04 -35.99
N PRO A 185 24.44 16.66 -37.18
CA PRO A 185 24.81 15.98 -38.41
C PRO A 185 26.33 15.77 -38.49
N ASN A 186 26.73 14.54 -38.79
CA ASN A 186 28.12 14.13 -38.99
C ASN A 186 28.68 14.75 -40.30
N PRO A 187 29.78 15.53 -40.27
CA PRO A 187 30.39 16.08 -41.48
C PRO A 187 31.64 15.26 -41.83
N ASP A 188 31.49 14.18 -42.60
CA ASP A 188 32.51 13.65 -43.52
C ASP A 188 32.09 12.28 -44.03
N GLU A 189 31.51 12.21 -45.22
CA GLU A 189 31.82 11.14 -46.18
C GLU A 189 31.87 11.76 -47.58
N THR A 190 33.09 12.12 -47.99
CA THR A 190 33.44 12.31 -49.39
C THR A 190 33.56 10.93 -50.04
N GLY A 191 32.86 10.71 -51.15
CA GLY A 191 32.88 9.42 -51.85
C GLY A 191 32.15 9.44 -53.19
N ASP A 192 32.83 9.96 -54.20
CA ASP A 192 32.53 9.93 -55.63
C ASP A 192 32.17 8.52 -56.16
N ALA A 193 31.16 8.40 -57.03
CA ALA A 193 31.12 7.40 -58.12
C ALA A 193 29.90 7.56 -59.06
N ALA A 194 30.25 7.88 -60.32
CA ALA A 194 29.60 7.55 -61.61
C ALA A 194 28.41 8.40 -62.11
#